data_AF-A0A966Q4T4-F1
#
_entry.id   AF-A0A966Q4T4-F1
#
_cell.length_a   1.000
_cell.length_b   1.000
_cell.length_c   1.000
_cell.angle_alpha   90.00
_cell.angle_beta   90.00
_cell.angle_gamma   90.00
#
_symmetry.space_group_name_H-M   'P 1'
#
loop_
_entity.id
_entity.type
_entity.pdbx_description
1 polymer ?
#
loop_
_entity_poly.entity_id
_entity_poly.type
_entity_poly.pdbx_seq_one_letter_code
_entity_poly.pdbx_strand_id
1 'polypeptide(L)' 'MKYIAYPNNSKISIIIPSLDCGLSLDQIAKKDVPTGIPYKYIESEFLPQDRVFRDAWELDFSNPDGYGA' A
#
# COMPACT_ATOMS: atom_id res chain seq x y z
N MET A 1 2.65 -9.30 8.18
CA MET A 1 1.30 -8.66 8.25
C MET A 1 1.13 -7.89 6.96
N LYS A 2 -0.04 -7.97 6.33
CA LYS A 2 -0.25 -7.31 5.03
C LYS A 2 -0.52 -5.81 5.19
N TYR A 3 0.22 -5.01 4.43
CA TYR A 3 0.01 -3.58 4.24
C TYR A 3 -0.45 -3.31 2.81
N ILE A 4 -1.01 -2.13 2.60
CA ILE A 4 -1.43 -1.66 1.28
C ILE A 4 -0.45 -0.57 0.85
N ALA A 5 0.24 -0.79 -0.25
CA ALA A 5 1.15 0.18 -0.85
C ALA A 5 0.52 0.75 -2.12
N TYR A 6 0.68 2.05 -2.34
CA TYR A 6 0.22 2.71 -3.57
C TYR A 6 1.16 3.86 -3.96
N PRO A 7 1.28 4.18 -5.27
CA PRO A 7 2.09 5.29 -5.72
C PRO A 7 1.41 6.62 -5.34
N ASN A 8 2.19 7.53 -4.78
CA ASN A 8 1.74 8.86 -4.41
C ASN A 8 2.79 9.87 -4.89
N ASN A 9 2.56 10.43 -6.08
CA ASN A 9 3.52 11.25 -6.80
C ASN A 9 4.86 10.49 -6.99
N SER A 10 5.98 11.08 -6.59
CA SER A 10 7.31 10.48 -6.64
C SER A 10 7.66 9.63 -5.39
N LYS A 11 6.67 9.23 -4.60
CA LYS A 11 6.84 8.44 -3.36
C LYS A 11 5.86 7.29 -3.29
N ILE A 12 6.06 6.40 -2.33
CA ILE A 12 5.15 5.30 -2.02
C ILE A 12 4.44 5.61 -0.70
N SER A 13 3.12 5.56 -0.72
CA SER A 13 2.29 5.62 0.49
C SER A 13 2.03 4.20 1.00
N ILE A 14 2.07 4.03 2.33
CA ILE A 14 1.77 2.76 3.00
C ILE A 14 0.58 2.96 3.94
N ILE A 15 -0.44 2.13 3.79
CA ILE A 15 -1.56 2.01 4.72
C ILE A 15 -1.34 0.75 5.57
N ILE A 16 -1.37 0.94 6.88
CA ILE A 16 -1.37 -0.15 7.86
C ILE A 16 -2.85 -0.36 8.26
N PRO A 17 -3.49 -1.44 7.79
CA PRO A 17 -4.91 -1.66 8.03
C PRO A 17 -5.15 -2.07 9.49
N SER A 18 -6.13 -1.45 10.13
CA SER A 18 -6.67 -1.93 11.40
C SER A 18 -7.74 -2.98 11.11
N LEU A 19 -7.39 -4.27 11.17
CA LEU A 19 -8.31 -5.35 10.81
C LEU A 19 -9.49 -5.51 11.78
N ASP A 20 -9.39 -4.95 12.99
CA ASP A 20 -10.49 -4.95 13.98
C ASP A 20 -11.59 -3.91 13.69
N CYS A 21 -11.52 -3.18 12.58
CA CYS A 21 -12.55 -2.20 12.20
C CYS A 21 -13.79 -2.81 11.50
N GLY A 22 -13.82 -4.13 11.34
CA GLY A 22 -14.94 -4.84 10.71
C GLY A 22 -14.95 -4.80 9.18
N LEU A 23 -13.93 -4.21 8.55
CA LEU A 23 -13.72 -4.23 7.10
C LEU A 23 -12.65 -5.26 6.70
N SER A 24 -12.84 -5.90 5.55
CA SER A 24 -11.79 -6.73 4.96
C SER A 24 -10.65 -5.88 4.42
N LEU A 25 -9.48 -6.51 4.21
CA LEU A 25 -8.33 -5.85 3.61
C LEU A 25 -8.66 -5.21 2.25
N ASP A 26 -9.43 -5.91 1.41
CA ASP A 26 -9.85 -5.39 0.09
C ASP A 26 -10.80 -4.20 0.21
N GLN A 27 -11.69 -4.20 1.20
CA GLN A 27 -12.59 -3.07 1.45
C GLN A 27 -11.82 -1.84 1.94
N ILE A 28 -10.83 -2.05 2.80
CA ILE A 28 -9.93 -0.98 3.25
C ILE A 28 -9.13 -0.44 2.06
N ALA A 29 -8.54 -1.30 1.24
CA ALA A 29 -7.76 -0.89 0.07
C ALA A 29 -8.59 -0.08 -0.93
N LYS A 30 -9.81 -0.52 -1.25
CA LYS A 30 -10.72 0.24 -2.11
C LYS A 30 -11.09 1.60 -1.54
N LYS A 31 -11.40 1.66 -0.24
CA LYS A 31 -11.84 2.88 0.45
C LYS A 31 -10.71 3.91 0.65
N ASP A 32 -9.52 3.45 1.03
CA ASP A 32 -8.44 4.32 1.54
C ASP A 32 -7.37 4.63 0.50
N VAL A 33 -7.32 3.88 -0.60
CA VAL A 33 -6.51 4.25 -1.77
C VAL A 33 -7.33 5.20 -2.64
N PRO A 34 -6.75 6.32 -3.12
CA PRO A 34 -7.49 7.25 -3.98
C PRO A 34 -8.06 6.57 -5.22
N THR A 35 -9.26 6.98 -5.63
CA THR A 35 -9.98 6.37 -6.75
C THR A 35 -9.13 6.31 -8.02
N GLY A 36 -9.05 5.13 -8.63
CA GLY A 36 -8.29 4.88 -9.86
C GLY A 36 -6.78 4.72 -9.67
N ILE A 37 -6.25 4.86 -8.44
CA ILE A 37 -4.83 4.62 -8.16
C ILE A 37 -4.61 3.11 -7.91
N PRO A 38 -3.62 2.48 -8.58
CA PRO A 38 -3.30 1.08 -8.36
C PRO A 38 -2.71 0.87 -6.96
N TYR A 39 -3.01 -0.26 -6.35
CA TYR A 39 -2.38 -0.65 -5.09
C TYR A 39 -1.83 -2.07 -5.14
N LYS A 40 -0.92 -2.37 -4.20
CA LYS A 40 -0.38 -3.69 -3.95
C LYS A 40 -0.47 -4.07 -2.48
N TYR A 41 -0.67 -5.36 -2.23
CA TYR A 41 -0.49 -5.95 -0.92
C TYR A 41 0.96 -6.35 -0.73
N ILE A 42 1.57 -5.86 0.33
CA ILE A 42 2.95 -6.20 0.69
C ILE A 42 2.98 -6.75 2.12
N GLU A 43 3.93 -7.64 2.39
CA GLU A 43 4.26 -8.00 3.77
C GLU A 43 5.13 -6.90 4.40
N SER A 44 4.91 -6.66 5.69
CA SER A 44 5.66 -5.70 6.52
C SER A 44 7.18 -5.81 6.41
N GLU A 45 7.67 -7.02 6.20
CA GLU A 45 9.07 -7.41 6.11
C GLU A 45 9.74 -6.86 4.84
N PHE A 46 8.97 -6.51 3.81
CA PHE A 46 9.49 -5.87 2.60
C PHE A 46 9.76 -4.38 2.77
N LEU A 47 9.25 -3.75 3.85
CA LEU A 47 9.54 -2.34 4.11
C LEU A 47 10.99 -2.16 4.62
N PRO A 48 11.69 -1.11 4.14
CA PRO A 48 12.98 -0.73 4.70
C PRO A 48 12.88 -0.48 6.21
N GLN A 49 13.60 -1.31 6.99
CA GLN A 49 13.70 -1.18 8.44
C GLN A 49 14.42 0.13 8.82
N ASP A 50 15.46 0.47 8.06
CA ASP A 50 16.14 1.75 8.15
C ASP A 50 15.39 2.82 7.35
N ARG A 51 15.26 4.01 7.92
CA ARG A 51 14.62 5.16 7.28
C ARG A 51 15.58 6.01 6.47
N VAL A 52 16.90 5.83 6.61
CA VAL A 52 17.93 6.63 5.92
C VAL A 52 17.80 6.54 4.39
N PHE A 53 17.44 5.38 3.84
CA PHE A 53 17.29 5.16 2.39
C PHE A 53 15.85 4.86 1.96
N ARG A 54 14.85 5.21 2.77
CA ARG A 54 13.45 4.90 2.49
C ARG A 54 12.92 5.58 1.22
N ASP A 55 13.44 6.76 0.88
CA ASP A 55 13.05 7.48 -0.34
C ASP A 55 13.59 6.81 -1.62
N ALA A 56 14.57 5.90 -1.53
CA ALA A 56 15.11 5.14 -2.66
C ALA A 56 14.40 3.80 -2.89
N TRP A 57 13.38 3.49 -2.09
CA TRP A 57 12.64 2.23 -2.22
C TRP A 57 11.62 2.33 -3.34
N GLU A 58 11.65 1.35 -4.23
CA GLU A 58 10.76 1.26 -5.38
C GLU A 58 9.86 0.02 -5.29
N LEU A 59 8.65 0.14 -5.82
CA LEU A 59 7.70 -0.96 -5.94
C LEU A 59 7.06 -0.90 -7.33
N ASP A 60 7.02 -2.05 -7.99
CA ASP A 60 6.42 -2.18 -9.31
C ASP A 60 4.89 -2.28 -9.21
N PHE A 61 4.18 -1.32 -9.78
CA PHE A 61 2.70 -1.28 -9.84
C PHE A 61 2.14 -1.67 -11.23
N SER A 62 2.97 -2.20 -12.15
CA SER A 62 2.54 -2.61 -13.49
C SER A 62 1.54 -3.78 -13.49
N ASN A 63 1.59 -4.62 -12.45
CA ASN A 63 0.62 -5.68 -12.17
C ASN A 63 0.05 -5.50 -10.75
N PRO A 64 -0.95 -4.62 -10.57
CA PRO A 64 -1.50 -4.29 -9.25
C PRO A 64 -2.51 -5.33 -8.77
N ASP A 65 -2.73 -5.37 -7.45
CA ASP A 65 -3.75 -6.24 -6.82
C ASP A 65 -5.16 -5.64 -6.92
N GLY A 66 -5.25 -4.34 -7.16
CA GLY A 66 -6.50 -3.63 -7.40
C GLY A 66 -6.32 -2.13 -7.57
N TYR A 67 -7.44 -1.41 -7.60
CA TYR A 67 -7.50 0.04 -7.71
C TYR A 67 -8.41 0.61 -6.62
N GLY A 68 -8.05 1.78 -6.09
CA GLY A 68 -8.93 2.55 -5.22
C GLY A 68 -10.27 2.83 -5.91
N ALA A 69 -11.36 2.84 -5.13
CA ALA A 69 -12.73 2.97 -5.63
C ALA A 69 -13.53 3.97 -4.80
#